data_AF-A0A4R8CIG4-F1
#
_entry.id   AF-A0A4R8CIG4-F1
#
_cell.length_a   1.000
_cell.length_b   1.000
_cell.length_c   1.000
_cell.angle_alpha   90.00
_cell.angle_beta   90.00
_cell.angle_gamma   90.00
#
_symmetry.space_group_name_H-M   'P 1'
#
loop_
_entity.id
_entity.type
_entity.pdbx_description
1 polymer ?
#
loop_
_entity_poly.entity_id
_entity_poly.type
_entity_poly.pdbx_seq_one_letter_code
_entity_poly.pdbx_strand_id
1 'polypeptide(L)'
;MGESITSRPERILVIGRSPGVILDATGILRSKGFHADATNQFDDVLTEYDTTNLDVVMFGGMVPAGTKQYLSEAISQVNGQVTFVQGLAGIAGLIAAQVESVLSTASDDNGVAYDATNRTVRITLQEPSQVVVEAWWATSFTPPEPASTSMRIVDSHFGPGEHLVPLPADVPTVASFVTASVGPAVHAFTVGAMPAAVRRMVPTDDPTQPPALPPVRPIATHNDDDRAPTGSANH
;
A
#
# COMPACT_ATOMS: atom_id res chain seq x y z
N MET A 1 -33.95 -4.73 15.02
CA MET A 1 -33.26 -5.86 14.35
C MET A 1 -32.82 -5.34 13.00
N GLY A 2 -31.61 -4.78 12.93
CA GLY A 2 -30.99 -4.40 11.66
C GLY A 2 -30.10 -5.56 11.23
N GLU A 3 -30.31 -6.05 10.01
CA GLU A 3 -29.45 -7.04 9.38
C GLU A 3 -28.01 -6.54 9.38
N SER A 4 -27.10 -7.31 9.97
CA SER A 4 -25.68 -7.14 9.76
C SER A 4 -25.41 -7.40 8.28
N ILE A 5 -25.16 -6.35 7.51
CA ILE A 5 -24.52 -6.48 6.20
C ILE A 5 -23.14 -7.03 6.52
N THR A 6 -22.95 -8.34 6.36
CA THR A 6 -21.62 -8.95 6.38
C THR A 6 -20.91 -8.44 5.14
N SER A 7 -20.31 -7.26 5.25
CA SER A 7 -19.43 -6.73 4.21
C SER A 7 -18.36 -7.77 3.95
N ARG A 8 -18.25 -8.25 2.71
CA ARG A 8 -17.16 -9.14 2.34
C ARG A 8 -15.84 -8.42 2.63
N PRO A 9 -14.79 -9.10 3.11
CA PRO A 9 -13.52 -8.43 3.30
C PRO A 9 -12.95 -7.99 1.93
N GLU A 10 -12.40 -6.79 1.87
CA GLU A 10 -11.89 -6.23 0.63
C GLU A 10 -10.71 -7.06 0.10
N ARG A 11 -10.71 -7.29 -1.21
CA ARG A 11 -9.76 -8.15 -1.91
C ARG A 11 -8.67 -7.28 -2.54
N ILE A 12 -7.45 -7.47 -2.08
CA ILE A 12 -6.29 -6.64 -2.41
C ILE A 12 -5.24 -7.50 -3.12
N LEU A 13 -4.69 -7.01 -4.23
CA LEU A 13 -3.54 -7.63 -4.88
C LEU A 13 -2.33 -6.67 -4.86
N VAL A 14 -1.25 -7.07 -4.20
CA VAL A 14 0.02 -6.33 -4.14
C VAL A 14 1.01 -6.90 -5.16
N ILE A 15 1.27 -6.13 -6.21
CA ILE A 15 2.17 -6.51 -7.29
C ILE A 15 3.48 -5.74 -7.12
N GLY A 16 4.57 -6.44 -6.82
CA GLY A 16 5.85 -5.78 -6.57
C GLY A 16 7.02 -6.71 -6.73
N ARG A 17 8.23 -6.15 -6.89
CA ARG A 17 9.43 -6.95 -7.15
C ARG A 17 9.98 -7.61 -5.89
N SER A 18 10.00 -6.90 -4.76
CA SER A 18 10.71 -7.27 -3.53
C SER A 18 9.90 -8.28 -2.71
N PRO A 19 10.31 -9.57 -2.64
CA PRO A 19 9.58 -10.61 -1.92
C PRO A 19 9.26 -10.27 -0.46
N GLY A 20 10.23 -9.78 0.31
CA GLY A 20 10.05 -9.44 1.72
C GLY A 20 9.00 -8.35 1.90
N VAL A 21 9.14 -7.27 1.14
CA VAL A 21 8.20 -6.13 1.20
C VAL A 21 6.76 -6.53 0.88
N ILE A 22 6.53 -7.29 -0.21
CA ILE A 22 5.16 -7.64 -0.62
C ILE A 22 4.52 -8.67 0.33
N LEU A 23 5.31 -9.58 0.91
CA LEU A 23 4.84 -10.54 1.90
C LEU A 23 4.55 -9.87 3.25
N ASP A 24 5.40 -8.97 3.70
CA ASP A 24 5.16 -8.23 4.95
C ASP A 24 3.95 -7.31 4.80
N ALA A 25 3.78 -6.65 3.64
CA ALA A 25 2.61 -5.82 3.37
C ALA A 25 1.32 -6.62 3.38
N THR A 26 1.27 -7.79 2.71
CA THR A 26 0.09 -8.66 2.75
C THR A 26 -0.16 -9.24 4.14
N GLY A 27 0.89 -9.58 4.89
CA GLY A 27 0.77 -9.97 6.29
C GLY A 27 0.10 -8.89 7.15
N ILE A 28 0.51 -7.63 7.00
CA ILE A 28 -0.11 -6.49 7.69
C ILE A 28 -1.58 -6.34 7.26
N LEU A 29 -1.88 -6.35 5.97
CA LEU A 29 -3.26 -6.22 5.47
C LEU A 29 -4.17 -7.35 5.95
N ARG A 30 -3.70 -8.60 5.92
CA ARG A 30 -4.43 -9.76 6.45
C ARG A 30 -4.68 -9.63 7.95
N SER A 31 -3.70 -9.15 8.72
CA SER A 31 -3.87 -8.90 10.15
C SER A 31 -4.92 -7.84 10.47
N LYS A 32 -5.24 -6.97 9.50
CA LYS A 32 -6.30 -5.96 9.58
C LYS A 32 -7.65 -6.44 9.05
N GLY A 33 -7.74 -7.69 8.61
CA GLY A 33 -8.98 -8.33 8.16
C GLY A 33 -9.19 -8.33 6.65
N PHE A 34 -8.27 -7.79 5.85
CA PHE A 34 -8.42 -7.80 4.39
C PHE A 34 -8.05 -9.16 3.76
N HIS A 35 -8.65 -9.48 2.61
CA HIS A 35 -8.16 -10.56 1.77
C HIS A 35 -7.06 -10.05 0.85
N ALA A 36 -5.81 -10.07 1.33
CA ALA A 36 -4.68 -9.57 0.57
C ALA A 36 -3.81 -10.69 0.00
N ASP A 37 -3.48 -10.60 -1.29
CA ASP A 37 -2.53 -11.46 -1.99
C ASP A 37 -1.39 -10.63 -2.58
N ALA A 38 -0.29 -11.30 -2.92
CA ALA A 38 0.91 -10.69 -3.47
C ALA A 38 1.57 -11.57 -4.53
N THR A 39 2.12 -10.92 -5.55
CA THR A 39 2.93 -11.56 -6.57
C THR A 39 4.07 -10.68 -7.08
N ASN A 40 5.16 -11.34 -7.49
CA ASN A 40 6.21 -10.73 -8.29
C ASN A 40 6.33 -11.35 -9.70
N GLN A 41 5.39 -12.22 -10.08
CA GLN A 41 5.25 -12.83 -11.40
C GLN A 41 4.27 -12.00 -12.23
N PHE A 42 4.78 -10.95 -12.88
CA PHE A 42 3.92 -9.95 -13.52
C PHE A 42 3.14 -10.49 -14.72
N ASP A 43 3.74 -11.41 -15.47
CA ASP A 43 3.16 -11.99 -16.68
C ASP A 43 2.01 -12.96 -16.37
N ASP A 44 1.98 -13.49 -15.14
CA ASP A 44 1.02 -14.51 -14.70
C ASP A 44 -0.16 -13.92 -13.91
N VAL A 45 -0.21 -12.59 -13.72
CA VAL A 45 -1.26 -11.93 -12.91
C VAL A 45 -2.67 -12.24 -13.42
N LEU A 46 -2.88 -12.16 -14.74
CA LEU A 46 -4.21 -12.34 -15.35
C LEU A 46 -4.65 -13.81 -15.40
N THR A 47 -3.72 -14.75 -15.20
CA THR A 47 -4.01 -16.20 -15.21
C THR A 47 -4.12 -16.77 -13.80
N GLU A 48 -3.38 -16.24 -12.82
CA GLU A 48 -3.33 -16.74 -11.45
C GLU A 48 -4.37 -16.13 -10.52
N TYR A 49 -4.86 -14.92 -10.78
CA TYR A 49 -5.75 -14.19 -9.88
C TYR A 49 -7.13 -13.97 -10.50
N ASP A 50 -8.18 -14.11 -9.69
CA ASP A 50 -9.53 -13.69 -10.07
C ASP A 50 -9.63 -12.16 -10.05
N THR A 51 -9.34 -11.55 -11.20
CA THR A 51 -9.35 -10.09 -11.36
C THR A 51 -10.77 -9.49 -11.37
N THR A 52 -11.82 -10.31 -11.48
CA THR A 52 -13.21 -9.83 -11.50
C THR A 52 -13.70 -9.36 -10.13
N ASN A 53 -13.03 -9.80 -9.06
CA ASN A 53 -13.43 -9.56 -7.68
C ASN A 53 -12.42 -8.73 -6.86
N LEU A 54 -11.37 -8.20 -7.49
CA LEU A 54 -10.41 -7.33 -6.81
C LEU A 54 -11.02 -5.95 -6.51
N ASP A 55 -10.87 -5.49 -5.28
CA ASP A 55 -11.27 -4.13 -4.88
C ASP A 55 -10.09 -3.16 -5.05
N VAL A 56 -8.86 -3.61 -4.76
CA VAL A 56 -7.63 -2.80 -4.88
C VAL A 56 -6.49 -3.56 -5.55
N VAL A 57 -5.80 -2.93 -6.50
CA VAL A 57 -4.52 -3.40 -7.05
C VAL A 57 -3.43 -2.39 -6.74
N MET A 58 -2.42 -2.81 -5.99
CA MET A 58 -1.28 -1.99 -5.57
C MET A 58 -0.05 -2.34 -6.40
N PHE A 59 0.44 -1.38 -7.18
CA PHE A 59 1.67 -1.56 -7.96
C PHE A 59 2.89 -0.97 -7.25
N GLY A 60 3.92 -1.79 -7.03
CA GLY A 60 5.22 -1.36 -6.55
C GLY A 60 5.96 -0.48 -7.56
N GLY A 61 6.90 0.34 -7.07
CA GLY A 61 7.69 1.26 -7.91
C GLY A 61 8.56 0.56 -8.96
N MET A 62 8.92 -0.70 -8.74
CA MET A 62 9.80 -1.49 -9.62
C MET A 62 9.06 -2.38 -10.63
N VAL A 63 7.73 -2.30 -10.68
CA VAL A 63 6.95 -2.90 -11.77
C VAL A 63 7.12 -1.99 -13.00
N PRO A 64 7.43 -2.53 -14.20
CA PRO A 64 7.60 -1.72 -15.42
C PRO A 64 6.33 -0.92 -15.76
N ALA A 65 6.50 0.23 -16.42
CA ALA A 65 5.37 1.12 -16.71
C ALA A 65 4.39 0.49 -17.72
N GLY A 66 4.91 -0.14 -18.78
CA GLY A 66 4.10 -0.88 -19.75
C GLY A 66 3.32 -2.02 -19.11
N THR A 67 3.93 -2.74 -18.17
CA THR A 67 3.27 -3.79 -17.37
C THR A 67 2.13 -3.23 -16.53
N LYS A 68 2.33 -2.10 -15.83
CA LYS A 68 1.25 -1.46 -15.04
C LYS A 68 0.09 -1.05 -15.92
N GLN A 69 0.38 -0.42 -17.06
CA GLN A 69 -0.64 0.01 -18.01
C GLN A 69 -1.43 -1.19 -18.54
N TYR A 70 -0.72 -2.21 -19.04
CA TYR A 70 -1.34 -3.42 -19.57
C TYR A 70 -2.26 -4.10 -18.54
N LEU A 71 -1.77 -4.33 -17.32
CA LEU A 71 -2.55 -4.95 -16.26
C LEU A 71 -3.74 -4.07 -15.86
N SER A 72 -3.56 -2.75 -15.76
CA SER A 72 -4.66 -1.85 -15.40
C SER A 72 -5.77 -1.87 -16.45
N GLU A 73 -5.41 -1.80 -17.73
CA GLU A 73 -6.37 -1.86 -18.84
C GLU A 73 -7.09 -3.20 -18.89
N ALA A 74 -6.36 -4.32 -18.82
CA ALA A 74 -6.93 -5.65 -18.88
C ALA A 74 -7.88 -5.95 -17.69
N ILE A 75 -7.48 -5.57 -16.47
CA ILE A 75 -8.33 -5.74 -15.28
C ILE A 75 -9.57 -4.84 -15.38
N SER A 76 -9.41 -3.58 -15.82
CA SER A 76 -10.53 -2.64 -15.94
C SER A 76 -11.59 -3.09 -16.95
N GLN A 77 -11.20 -3.85 -17.98
CA GLN A 77 -12.15 -4.41 -18.97
C GLN A 77 -13.12 -5.41 -18.34
N VAL A 78 -12.70 -6.14 -17.32
CA VAL A 78 -13.52 -7.15 -16.64
C VAL A 78 -14.06 -6.70 -15.29
N ASN A 79 -13.42 -5.70 -14.67
CA ASN A 79 -13.79 -5.15 -13.37
C ASN A 79 -13.64 -3.62 -13.40
N GLY A 80 -14.75 -2.93 -13.66
CA GLY A 80 -14.78 -1.47 -13.70
C GLY A 80 -14.82 -0.77 -12.34
N GLN A 81 -14.74 -1.49 -11.22
CA GLN A 81 -14.82 -0.94 -9.86
C GLN A 81 -13.49 -1.03 -9.10
N VAL A 82 -12.49 -1.74 -9.64
CA VAL A 82 -11.18 -1.86 -9.01
C VAL A 82 -10.50 -0.49 -8.88
N THR A 83 -9.83 -0.25 -7.77
CA THR A 83 -8.97 0.92 -7.61
C THR A 83 -7.51 0.54 -7.77
N PHE A 84 -6.81 1.23 -8.67
CA PHE A 84 -5.36 1.07 -8.86
C PHE A 84 -4.60 2.08 -8.02
N VAL A 85 -3.63 1.59 -7.24
CA VAL A 85 -2.79 2.42 -6.38
C VAL A 85 -1.34 2.26 -6.82
N GLN A 86 -0.61 3.37 -6.91
CA GLN A 86 0.82 3.40 -7.19
C GLN A 86 1.57 3.55 -5.87
N GLY A 87 2.39 2.55 -5.52
CA GLY A 87 3.04 2.49 -4.22
C GLY A 87 4.11 3.57 -4.11
N LEU A 88 4.00 4.40 -3.05
CA LEU A 88 4.95 5.48 -2.79
C LEU A 88 6.40 4.99 -2.57
N ALA A 89 6.57 3.88 -1.85
CA ALA A 89 7.85 3.22 -1.63
C ALA A 89 7.68 1.74 -1.27
N GLY A 90 8.78 0.98 -1.39
CA GLY A 90 8.86 -0.41 -0.93
C GLY A 90 8.98 -0.53 0.58
N ILE A 91 8.01 0.02 1.31
CA ILE A 91 7.93 -0.01 2.78
C ILE A 91 6.58 -0.67 3.14
N ALA A 92 6.61 -1.84 3.77
CA ALA A 92 5.42 -2.66 3.99
C ALA A 92 4.30 -1.92 4.74
N GLY A 93 4.62 -1.24 5.85
CA GLY A 93 3.65 -0.46 6.63
C GLY A 93 3.02 0.71 5.85
N LEU A 94 3.83 1.38 5.01
CA LEU A 94 3.33 2.46 4.15
C LEU A 94 2.45 1.93 3.01
N ILE A 95 2.76 0.75 2.46
CA ILE A 95 1.93 0.10 1.45
C ILE A 95 0.55 -0.23 2.05
N ALA A 96 0.52 -0.86 3.23
CA ALA A 96 -0.74 -1.16 3.91
C ALA A 96 -1.56 0.11 4.19
N ALA A 97 -0.91 1.16 4.70
CA ALA A 97 -1.57 2.44 4.98
C ALA A 97 -2.13 3.14 3.73
N GLN A 98 -1.48 3.02 2.56
CA GLN A 98 -2.02 3.55 1.30
C GLN A 98 -3.27 2.80 0.84
N VAL A 99 -3.29 1.47 1.02
CA VAL A 99 -4.48 0.68 0.68
C VAL A 99 -5.64 1.04 1.61
N GLU A 100 -5.39 1.13 2.91
CA GLU A 100 -6.39 1.61 3.88
C GLU A 100 -6.87 3.03 3.55
N SER A 101 -5.97 3.91 3.11
CA SER A 101 -6.33 5.28 2.72
C SER A 101 -7.33 5.31 1.57
N VAL A 102 -7.17 4.43 0.58
CA VAL A 102 -8.07 4.34 -0.56
C VAL A 102 -9.41 3.68 -0.21
N LEU A 103 -9.39 2.72 0.73
CA LEU A 103 -10.59 2.03 1.21
C LEU A 103 -11.33 2.81 2.30
N SER A 104 -10.72 3.85 2.86
CA SER A 104 -11.34 4.69 3.89
C SER A 104 -12.52 5.45 3.26
N THR A 105 -13.74 4.99 3.53
CA THR A 105 -14.98 5.68 3.14
C THR A 105 -15.35 6.82 4.09
N ALA A 106 -14.52 7.08 5.11
CA ALA A 106 -14.74 8.18 6.03
C ALA A 106 -14.68 9.49 5.24
N SER A 107 -15.76 10.28 5.34
CA SER A 107 -15.80 11.62 4.78
C SER A 107 -14.53 12.38 5.15
N ASP A 108 -13.95 13.12 4.20
CA ASP A 108 -12.80 14.05 4.41
C ASP A 108 -13.11 15.19 5.42
N ASP A 109 -14.15 15.05 6.25
CA ASP A 109 -14.62 16.00 7.25
C ASP A 109 -13.52 16.34 8.28
N ASN A 110 -12.62 15.39 8.52
CA ASN A 110 -11.41 15.61 9.29
C ASN A 110 -10.27 16.02 8.35
N GLY A 111 -10.15 17.32 8.05
CA GLY A 111 -9.15 17.82 7.11
C GLY A 111 -7.71 17.50 7.55
N VAL A 112 -7.13 16.43 7.00
CA VAL A 112 -5.72 16.06 7.21
C VAL A 112 -4.90 16.51 6.01
N ALA A 113 -3.85 17.28 6.26
CA ALA A 113 -2.94 17.76 5.22
C ALA A 113 -1.50 17.79 5.72
N TYR A 114 -0.54 17.61 4.81
CA TYR A 114 0.87 17.81 5.09
C TYR A 114 1.36 19.15 4.53
N ASP A 115 1.90 20.00 5.40
CA ASP A 115 2.60 21.23 5.03
C ASP A 115 4.09 20.92 4.86
N ALA A 116 4.52 20.84 3.60
CA ALA A 116 5.91 20.57 3.26
C ALA A 116 6.88 21.71 3.63
N THR A 117 6.39 22.95 3.72
CA THR A 117 7.22 24.12 4.07
C THR A 117 7.62 24.07 5.53
N ASN A 118 6.64 23.80 6.40
CA ASN A 118 6.85 23.76 7.85
C ASN A 118 7.15 22.35 8.37
N ARG A 119 7.07 21.33 7.51
CA ARG A 119 7.17 19.90 7.86
C ARG A 119 6.22 19.53 8.99
N THR A 120 4.93 19.81 8.78
CA THR A 120 3.89 19.62 9.79
C THR A 120 2.70 18.88 9.20
N VAL A 121 2.17 17.89 9.92
CA VAL A 121 0.85 17.33 9.63
C VAL A 121 -0.18 18.20 10.32
N ARG A 122 -1.04 18.85 9.54
CA ARG A 122 -2.21 19.57 10.04
C ARG A 122 -3.40 18.62 10.07
N ILE A 123 -4.08 18.58 11.21
CA ILE A 123 -5.22 17.70 11.47
C ILE A 123 -6.35 18.57 12.02
N THR A 124 -7.45 18.67 11.29
CA THR A 124 -8.66 19.34 11.77
C THR A 124 -9.67 18.28 12.16
N LEU A 125 -10.17 18.35 13.40
CA LEU A 125 -11.14 17.38 13.94
C LEU A 125 -12.46 18.07 14.29
N GLN A 126 -13.58 17.50 13.85
CA GLN A 126 -14.92 17.96 14.29
C GLN A 126 -15.30 17.40 15.66
N GLU A 127 -14.81 16.21 15.99
CA GLU A 127 -15.06 15.50 17.24
C GLU A 127 -13.77 14.89 17.81
N PRO A 128 -13.71 14.60 19.12
CA PRO A 128 -12.56 13.90 19.68
C PRO A 128 -12.27 12.60 18.95
N SER A 129 -11.01 12.35 18.58
CA SER A 129 -10.63 11.17 17.81
C SER A 129 -9.25 10.66 18.22
N GLN A 130 -9.04 9.35 18.07
CA GLN A 130 -7.72 8.76 18.16
C GLN A 130 -6.91 9.15 16.94
N VAL A 131 -5.73 9.72 17.17
CA VAL A 131 -4.80 10.17 16.15
C VAL A 131 -3.49 9.41 16.28
N VAL A 132 -3.06 8.82 15.17
CA VAL A 132 -1.76 8.16 15.04
C VAL A 132 -1.01 8.80 13.89
N VAL A 133 0.16 9.39 14.15
CA VAL A 133 1.04 9.92 13.12
C VAL A 133 2.35 9.13 13.16
N GLU A 134 2.71 8.52 12.04
CA GLU A 134 3.90 7.69 11.90
C GLU A 134 4.71 8.11 10.67
N ALA A 135 6.00 8.35 10.88
CA ALA A 135 6.93 8.62 9.80
C ALA A 135 7.64 7.34 9.37
N TRP A 136 7.91 7.24 8.07
CA TRP A 136 8.56 6.09 7.42
C TRP A 136 9.68 6.60 6.53
N TRP A 137 10.82 5.94 6.50
CA TRP A 137 11.86 6.26 5.52
C TRP A 137 12.71 5.04 5.20
N ALA A 138 13.28 5.06 4.00
CA ALA A 138 14.22 4.05 3.58
C ALA A 138 15.58 4.27 4.24
N THR A 139 16.17 3.18 4.73
CA THR A 139 17.53 3.11 5.27
C THR A 139 18.50 2.46 4.28
N SER A 140 17.99 1.72 3.30
CA SER A 140 18.75 1.20 2.16
C SER A 140 17.86 1.07 0.93
N PHE A 141 18.41 1.35 -0.25
CA PHE A 141 17.76 1.15 -1.55
C PHE A 141 18.37 -0.01 -2.35
N THR A 142 19.26 -0.80 -1.74
CA THR A 142 19.97 -1.87 -2.42
C THR A 142 19.00 -2.98 -2.82
N PRO A 143 18.87 -3.30 -4.12
CA PRO A 143 18.06 -4.42 -4.57
C PRO A 143 18.58 -5.77 -4.05
N PRO A 144 17.73 -6.79 -3.96
CA PRO A 144 16.30 -6.77 -4.29
C PRO A 144 15.40 -6.29 -3.15
N GLU A 145 15.92 -6.16 -1.93
CA GLU A 145 15.16 -5.85 -0.72
C GLU A 145 15.57 -4.49 -0.17
N PRO A 146 14.76 -3.43 -0.37
CA PRO A 146 15.01 -2.17 0.31
C PRO A 146 14.85 -2.36 1.83
N ALA A 147 15.66 -1.63 2.60
CA ALA A 147 15.50 -1.56 4.05
C ALA A 147 14.82 -0.25 4.43
N SER A 148 14.02 -0.29 5.48
CA SER A 148 13.30 0.88 5.98
C SER A 148 13.17 0.85 7.50
N THR A 149 12.77 1.97 8.05
CA THR A 149 12.43 2.11 9.46
C THR A 149 11.25 3.07 9.60
N SER A 150 10.65 3.11 10.79
CA SER A 150 9.60 4.05 11.13
C SER A 150 9.84 4.74 12.48
N MET A 151 9.07 5.79 12.74
CA MET A 151 8.99 6.49 14.02
C MET A 151 7.55 6.93 14.27
N ARG A 152 6.99 6.48 15.39
CA ARG A 152 5.72 6.99 15.91
C ARG A 152 5.92 8.41 16.45
N ILE A 153 5.31 9.39 15.79
CA ILE A 153 5.39 10.81 16.18
C ILE A 153 4.28 11.11 17.20
N VAL A 154 3.07 10.62 16.94
CA VAL A 154 1.90 10.78 17.82
C VAL A 154 1.14 9.48 17.89
N ASP A 155 0.65 9.15 19.09
CA ASP A 155 -0.33 8.12 19.36
C ASP A 155 -1.18 8.59 20.56
N SER A 156 -2.25 9.35 20.29
CA SER A 156 -3.03 10.00 21.34
C SER A 156 -4.44 10.35 20.87
N HIS A 157 -5.35 10.49 21.82
CA HIS A 157 -6.64 11.13 21.58
C HIS A 157 -6.47 12.65 21.52
N PHE A 158 -6.98 13.27 20.46
CA PHE A 158 -7.07 14.72 20.31
C PHE A 158 -8.54 15.15 20.49
N GLY A 159 -8.74 16.33 21.07
CA GLY A 159 -10.06 16.97 21.10
C GLY A 159 -10.44 17.59 19.74
N PRO A 160 -11.65 18.14 19.60
CA PRO A 160 -12.02 18.88 18.39
C PRO A 160 -11.15 20.13 18.21
N GLY A 161 -10.99 20.58 16.96
CA GLY A 161 -10.20 21.73 16.57
C GLY A 161 -9.04 21.41 15.63
N GLU A 162 -8.19 22.40 15.40
CA GLU A 162 -6.98 22.27 14.57
C GLU A 162 -5.78 21.89 15.42
N HIS A 163 -5.05 20.86 14.98
CA HIS A 163 -3.85 20.34 15.61
C HIS A 163 -2.70 20.33 14.61
N LEU A 164 -1.54 20.77 15.07
CA LEU A 164 -0.31 20.82 14.27
C LEU A 164 0.69 19.85 14.87
N VAL A 165 1.06 18.82 14.10
CA VAL A 165 2.03 17.80 14.49
C VAL A 165 3.32 18.01 13.70
N PRO A 166 4.34 18.67 14.28
CA PRO A 166 5.62 18.87 13.59
C PRO A 166 6.37 17.55 13.45
N LEU A 167 7.00 17.33 12.29
CA LEU A 167 7.89 16.19 12.10
C LEU A 167 9.22 16.44 12.82
N PRO A 168 9.71 15.48 13.62
CA PRO A 168 11.02 15.58 14.25
C PRO A 168 12.16 15.74 13.23
N ALA A 169 13.24 16.40 13.65
CA ALA A 169 14.43 16.59 12.82
C ALA A 169 15.09 15.27 12.39
N ASP A 170 14.92 14.21 13.18
CA ASP A 170 15.43 12.87 12.89
C ASP A 170 14.76 12.21 11.68
N VAL A 171 13.55 12.64 11.31
CA VAL A 171 12.91 12.19 10.08
C VAL A 171 13.64 12.84 8.90
N PRO A 172 14.21 12.07 7.96
CA PRO A 172 14.94 12.64 6.84
C PRO A 172 14.06 13.51 5.93
N THR A 173 14.69 14.40 5.17
CA THR A 173 14.01 15.24 4.15
C THR A 173 13.98 14.61 2.76
N VAL A 174 14.49 13.38 2.62
CA VAL A 174 14.55 12.62 1.37
C VAL A 174 14.06 11.20 1.61
N ALA A 175 13.37 10.62 0.62
CA ALA A 175 12.79 9.27 0.69
C ALA A 175 12.06 8.97 2.01
N SER A 176 11.30 9.95 2.48
CA SER A 176 10.55 9.89 3.71
C SER A 176 9.09 10.16 3.44
N PHE A 177 8.26 9.55 4.26
CA PHE A 177 6.82 9.51 4.13
C PHE A 177 6.21 9.66 5.51
N VAL A 178 4.98 10.14 5.58
CA VAL A 178 4.22 10.17 6.83
C VAL A 178 2.83 9.63 6.58
N THR A 179 2.35 8.83 7.51
CA THR A 179 0.96 8.37 7.55
C THR A 179 0.28 9.00 8.76
N ALA A 180 -0.96 9.43 8.58
CA ALA A 180 -1.80 9.93 9.64
C ALA A 180 -3.11 9.16 9.64
N SER A 181 -3.41 8.49 10.75
CA SER A 181 -4.70 7.85 10.99
C SER A 181 -5.52 8.70 11.95
N VAL A 182 -6.77 8.98 11.58
CA VAL A 182 -7.73 9.74 12.38
C VAL A 182 -9.02 8.94 12.44
N GLY A 183 -9.25 8.27 13.57
CA GLY A 183 -10.33 7.28 13.66
C GLY A 183 -10.17 6.20 12.58
N PRO A 184 -11.18 5.95 11.72
CA PRO A 184 -11.08 4.97 10.64
C PRO A 184 -10.35 5.50 9.39
N ALA A 185 -10.12 6.81 9.27
CA ALA A 185 -9.50 7.41 8.09
C ALA A 185 -7.98 7.28 8.15
N VAL A 186 -7.35 6.91 7.03
CA VAL A 186 -5.89 6.88 6.90
C VAL A 186 -5.47 7.78 5.75
N HIS A 187 -4.40 8.56 5.95
CA HIS A 187 -3.79 9.39 4.91
C HIS A 187 -2.30 9.10 4.83
N ALA A 188 -1.75 9.06 3.62
CA ALA A 188 -0.32 8.87 3.38
C ALA A 188 0.23 10.04 2.55
N PHE A 189 1.36 10.60 2.97
CA PHE A 189 1.99 11.76 2.34
C PHE A 189 3.46 11.49 2.05
N THR A 190 3.95 12.05 0.94
CA THR A 190 5.39 12.14 0.68
C THR A 190 5.96 13.36 1.41
N VAL A 191 6.93 13.12 2.29
CA VAL A 191 7.64 14.16 3.06
C VAL A 191 8.87 14.62 2.31
N GLY A 192 9.67 13.65 1.86
CA GLY A 192 10.92 13.86 1.15
C GLY A 192 10.90 13.12 -0.17
N ALA A 193 11.21 13.83 -1.26
CA ALA A 193 11.21 13.22 -2.59
C ALA A 193 12.18 12.02 -2.64
N MET A 194 11.80 10.99 -3.40
CA MET A 194 12.70 9.87 -3.70
C MET A 194 13.94 10.37 -4.47
N PRO A 195 15.16 9.98 -4.08
CA PRO A 195 16.38 10.37 -4.79
C PRO A 195 16.33 9.97 -6.26
N ALA A 196 16.87 10.84 -7.13
CA ALA A 196 16.90 10.60 -8.57
C ALA A 196 17.62 9.29 -8.94
N ALA A 197 18.64 8.89 -8.17
CA ALA A 197 19.34 7.62 -8.38
C ALA A 197 18.41 6.40 -8.28
N VAL A 198 17.46 6.41 -7.33
CA VAL A 198 16.49 5.33 -7.16
C VAL A 198 15.46 5.34 -8.29
N ARG A 199 15.04 6.53 -8.73
CA ARG A 199 14.12 6.67 -9.89
C ARG A 199 14.70 6.11 -11.19
N ARG A 200 16.03 6.15 -11.36
CA ARG A 200 16.72 5.58 -12.54
C ARG A 200 16.80 4.04 -12.51
N MET A 201 16.50 3.41 -11.39
CA MET A 201 16.49 1.95 -11.27
C MET A 201 15.16 1.33 -11.72
N VAL A 202 14.12 2.15 -11.91
CA VAL A 202 12.83 1.69 -12.45
C VAL A 202 13.10 1.06 -13.82
N PRO A 203 12.72 -0.20 -14.04
CA PRO A 203 12.92 -0.84 -15.34
C PRO A 203 12.29 -0.01 -16.46
N THR A 204 13.05 0.26 -17.50
CA THR A 204 12.55 0.76 -18.78
C THR A 204 11.90 -0.39 -19.53
N ASP A 205 10.85 -0.13 -20.28
CA ASP A 205 10.18 -1.12 -21.15
C ASP A 205 11.05 -1.48 -22.38
N ASP A 206 12.37 -1.30 -22.32
CA ASP A 206 13.31 -1.59 -23.41
C ASP A 206 13.80 -3.05 -23.31
N PRO A 207 13.35 -3.94 -24.21
CA PRO A 207 13.73 -5.36 -24.18
C PRO A 207 15.20 -5.60 -24.55
N THR A 208 15.92 -4.58 -25.04
CA THR A 208 17.34 -4.67 -25.40
C THR A 208 18.27 -4.40 -24.21
N GLN A 209 17.73 -3.88 -23.10
CA GLN A 209 18.50 -3.64 -21.90
C GLN A 209 18.47 -4.88 -21.00
N PRO A 210 19.61 -5.49 -20.64
CA PRO A 210 19.61 -6.62 -19.70
C PRO A 210 18.93 -6.19 -18.39
N PRO A 211 18.23 -7.09 -17.68
CA PRO A 211 17.57 -6.72 -16.44
C PRO A 211 18.64 -6.15 -15.50
N ALA A 212 18.58 -4.84 -15.26
CA ALA A 212 19.63 -4.10 -14.55
C ALA A 212 19.77 -4.51 -13.07
N LEU A 213 18.99 -5.51 -12.64
CA LEU A 213 18.70 -5.81 -11.25
C LEU A 213 18.71 -7.33 -11.05
N PRO A 214 19.22 -7.83 -9.91
CA PRO A 214 19.36 -9.26 -9.65
C PRO A 214 18.03 -10.03 -9.75
N PRO A 215 18.05 -11.31 -10.17
CA PRO A 215 16.85 -12.16 -10.11
C PRO A 215 16.35 -12.27 -8.67
N VAL A 216 15.04 -12.40 -8.52
CA VAL A 216 14.36 -12.57 -7.23
C VAL A 216 13.61 -13.89 -7.21
N ARG A 217 13.44 -14.48 -6.03
CA ARG A 217 12.64 -15.70 -5.86
C ARG A 217 11.19 -15.42 -6.31
N PRO A 218 10.56 -16.29 -7.12
CA PRO A 218 9.14 -16.17 -7.44
C PRO A 218 8.27 -16.19 -6.19
N ILE A 219 7.28 -15.31 -6.13
CA ILE A 219 6.26 -15.22 -5.10
C ILE A 219 4.91 -15.11 -5.81
N ALA A 220 4.00 -15.99 -5.44
CA ALA A 220 2.56 -15.88 -5.66
C ALA A 220 1.90 -16.39 -4.38
N THR A 221 0.92 -15.66 -3.87
CA THR A 221 0.21 -16.03 -2.65
C THR A 221 -1.28 -16.01 -2.94
N HIS A 222 -1.99 -16.95 -2.34
CA HIS A 222 -3.45 -17.03 -2.42
C HIS A 222 -3.96 -17.14 -1.00
N ASN A 223 -4.99 -16.38 -0.67
CA ASN A 223 -5.71 -16.57 0.58
C ASN A 223 -6.63 -17.79 0.39
N ASP A 224 -6.45 -18.84 1.19
CA ASP A 224 -7.00 -20.19 0.98
C ASP A 224 -8.56 -20.29 1.08
N ASP A 225 -9.29 -19.19 1.21
CA ASP A 225 -10.75 -19.21 1.38
C ASP A 225 -11.54 -19.54 0.10
N ASP A 226 -10.90 -19.60 -1.07
CA ASP A 226 -11.56 -20.01 -2.33
C ASP A 226 -11.47 -21.52 -2.64
N ARG A 227 -10.84 -22.32 -1.76
CA ARG A 227 -10.84 -23.78 -1.94
C ARG A 227 -12.10 -24.38 -1.30
N ALA A 228 -13.17 -24.44 -2.07
CA ALA A 228 -14.33 -25.27 -1.72
C ALA A 228 -13.85 -26.66 -1.25
N PRO A 229 -14.32 -27.19 -0.12
CA PRO A 229 -13.91 -28.52 0.32
C PRO A 229 -14.43 -29.51 -0.71
N THR A 230 -13.53 -30.11 -1.49
CA THR A 230 -13.80 -31.33 -2.22
C THR A 230 -13.92 -32.46 -1.19
N GLY A 231 -15.09 -32.49 -0.54
CA GLY A 231 -15.52 -33.60 0.28
C GLY A 231 -15.63 -34.83 -0.62
N SER A 232 -14.60 -35.67 -0.58
CA SER A 232 -14.65 -37.04 -1.07
C SER A 232 -15.78 -37.77 -0.36
N ALA A 233 -16.89 -38.01 -1.06
CA ALA A 233 -17.84 -39.03 -0.68
C ALA A 233 -17.26 -40.39 -1.08
N ASN A 234 -16.55 -41.03 -0.15
CA ASN A 234 -16.42 -42.47 -0.13
C ASN A 234 -17.60 -43.03 0.66
N HIS A 235 -18.54 -43.67 -0.03
CA HIS A 235 -19.18 -44.91 0.43
C HIS A 235 -19.92 -45.60 -0.71
#